data_AF-A0A967W1Z3-F1
#
_entry.id   AF-A0A967W1Z3-F1
#
_cell.length_a   1.000
_cell.length_b   1.000
_cell.length_c   1.000
_cell.angle_alpha   90.00
_cell.angle_beta   90.00
_cell.angle_gamma   90.00
#
_symmetry.space_group_name_H-M   'P 1'
#
loop_
_entity.id
_entity.type
_entity.pdbx_description
1 polymer ?
#
loop_
_entity_poly.entity_id
_entity_poly.type
_entity_poly.pdbx_seq_one_letter_code
_entity_poly.pdbx_strand_id
1 'polypeptide(L)'
;SPLTELMLFNASRSQLVSEVILPNLKMGRVVLCDRYADSTVAYQSYGRGLDRDLVNLVNDIATQGTKPDLTILLNISAEEGIARKY
;
A
#
# COMPACT_ATOMS: atom_id res chain seq x y z
N SER A 1 -4.86 -5.10 17.19
CA SER A 1 -3.49 -4.63 17.43
C SER A 1 -2.91 -4.08 16.11
N PRO A 2 -1.75 -3.40 16.11
CA PRO A 2 -1.11 -2.98 14.85
C PRO A 2 -0.89 -4.12 13.85
N LEU A 3 -0.55 -5.31 14.34
CA LEU A 3 -0.39 -6.50 13.48
C LEU A 3 -1.72 -6.90 12.81
N THR A 4 -2.84 -6.84 13.54
CA THR A 4 -4.17 -7.10 12.95
C THR A 4 -4.48 -6.10 11.84
N GLU A 5 -4.20 -4.81 12.06
CA GLU A 5 -4.42 -3.75 11.06
C GLU A 5 -3.55 -3.99 9.80
N LEU A 6 -2.27 -4.33 9.97
CA LEU A 6 -1.37 -4.71 8.87
C LEU A 6 -1.95 -5.86 8.04
N MET A 7 -2.45 -6.91 8.70
CA MET A 7 -3.02 -8.07 8.02
C MET A 7 -4.31 -7.73 7.27
N LEU A 8 -5.19 -6.90 7.84
CA LEU A 8 -6.43 -6.48 7.17
C LEU A 8 -6.15 -5.67 5.90
N PHE A 9 -5.20 -4.72 5.96
CA PHE A 9 -4.78 -3.96 4.77
C PHE A 9 -4.19 -4.87 3.69
N ASN A 10 -3.36 -5.83 4.08
CA ASN A 10 -2.74 -6.75 3.13
C ASN A 10 -3.69 -7.83 2.60
N ALA A 11 -4.68 -8.28 3.38
CA ALA A 11 -5.73 -9.16 2.88
C ALA A 11 -6.54 -8.48 1.77
N SER A 12 -6.97 -7.22 1.99
CA SER A 12 -7.64 -6.42 0.97
C SER A 12 -6.77 -6.20 -0.27
N ARG A 13 -5.49 -5.88 -0.08
CA ARG A 13 -4.54 -5.71 -1.19
C ARG A 13 -4.33 -6.98 -2.01
N SER A 14 -4.23 -8.14 -1.36
CA SER A 14 -4.07 -9.43 -2.02
C SER A 14 -5.23 -9.76 -2.96
N GLN A 15 -6.46 -9.50 -2.50
CA GLN A 15 -7.64 -9.63 -3.35
C GLN A 15 -7.62 -8.64 -4.51
N LEU A 16 -7.37 -7.36 -4.24
CA LEU A 16 -7.31 -6.32 -5.27
C LEU A 16 -6.27 -6.63 -6.36
N VAL A 17 -5.09 -7.13 -5.96
CA VAL A 17 -4.03 -7.51 -6.88
C VAL A 17 -4.47 -8.68 -7.77
N SER A 18 -5.02 -9.74 -7.16
CA SER A 18 -5.42 -10.96 -7.86
C SER A 18 -6.56 -10.73 -8.83
N GLU A 19 -7.59 -9.99 -8.41
CA GLU A 19 -8.87 -9.91 -9.11
C GLU A 19 -8.96 -8.69 -10.04
N VAL A 20 -8.18 -7.64 -9.79
CA VAL A 20 -8.29 -6.38 -10.53
C VAL A 20 -6.97 -5.98 -11.18
N ILE A 21 -5.89 -5.84 -10.41
CA ILE A 21 -4.65 -5.24 -10.93
C ILE A 21 -3.97 -6.17 -11.94
N LEU A 22 -3.64 -7.41 -11.55
CA LEU A 22 -2.95 -8.35 -12.43
C LEU A 22 -3.73 -8.66 -13.71
N PRO A 23 -5.06 -8.89 -13.68
CA PRO A 23 -5.84 -9.07 -14.91
C PRO A 23 -5.75 -7.88 -15.86
N ASN A 24 -5.86 -6.64 -15.35
CA ASN A 24 -5.78 -5.44 -16.20
C ASN A 24 -4.37 -5.22 -16.77
N LEU A 25 -3.32 -5.44 -15.96
CA LEU A 25 -1.94 -5.36 -16.43
C LEU A 25 -1.65 -6.39 -17.53
N LYS A 26 -2.14 -7.63 -17.37
CA LYS A 26 -2.02 -8.69 -18.40
C LYS A 26 -2.72 -8.35 -19.72
N MET A 27 -3.74 -7.48 -19.68
CA MET A 27 -4.42 -6.96 -20.87
C MET A 27 -3.71 -5.74 -21.47
N GLY A 28 -2.54 -5.34 -20.95
CA GLY A 28 -1.78 -4.17 -21.42
C GLY A 28 -2.40 -2.83 -21.00
N ARG A 29 -3.27 -2.82 -19.98
CA ARG A 29 -3.89 -1.58 -19.49
C ARG A 29 -3.02 -0.91 -18.45
N VAL A 30 -3.12 0.41 -18.37
CA VAL A 30 -2.57 1.20 -17.26
C VAL A 30 -3.50 1.06 -16.06
N VAL A 31 -2.93 0.80 -14.88
CA VAL A 31 -3.65 0.77 -13.61
C VAL A 31 -3.13 1.91 -12.75
N LEU A 32 -4.02 2.84 -12.37
CA LEU A 32 -3.73 3.91 -11.44
C LEU A 32 -4.29 3.55 -10.07
N CYS A 33 -3.41 3.40 -9.08
CA CYS A 33 -3.78 3.14 -7.70
C CYS A 33 -3.70 4.44 -6.88
N ASP A 34 -4.79 4.82 -6.21
CA ASP A 34 -4.70 5.74 -5.08
C ASP A 34 -4.23 4.95 -3.86
N ARG A 35 -2.94 5.12 -3.54
CA ARG A 35 -2.15 4.35 -2.57
C ARG A 35 -1.86 2.91 -2.97
N TYR A 36 -0.73 2.41 -2.47
CA TYR A 36 -0.30 1.02 -2.62
C TYR A 36 0.54 0.57 -1.41
N ALA A 37 1.47 -0.37 -1.57
CA ALA A 37 2.31 -0.92 -0.50
C ALA A 37 3.11 0.14 0.29
N ASP A 38 3.56 1.21 -0.35
CA ASP A 38 4.29 2.32 0.30
C ASP A 38 3.50 2.95 1.46
N SER A 39 2.17 3.06 1.32
CA SER A 39 1.32 3.56 2.40
C SER A 39 1.36 2.64 3.61
N THR A 40 1.39 1.32 3.40
CA THR A 40 1.47 0.38 4.52
C THR A 40 2.81 0.50 5.24
N VAL A 41 3.92 0.71 4.52
CA VAL A 41 5.22 0.96 5.17
C VAL A 41 5.15 2.24 6.01
N ALA A 42 4.66 3.34 5.44
CA ALA A 42 4.57 4.63 6.12
C ALA A 42 3.71 4.56 7.40
N TYR A 43 2.50 4.01 7.32
CA TYR A 43 1.58 4.00 8.45
C TYR A 43 1.85 2.87 9.44
N GLN A 44 2.11 1.64 8.99
CA GLN A 44 2.24 0.50 9.89
C GLN A 44 3.65 0.37 10.47
N SER A 45 4.71 0.63 9.69
CA SER A 45 6.06 0.62 10.25
C SER A 45 6.37 1.92 10.99
N TYR A 46 6.46 3.04 10.29
CA TYR A 46 6.85 4.30 10.91
C TYR A 46 5.76 4.90 11.82
N GLY A 47 4.48 4.77 11.44
CA GLY A 47 3.37 5.33 12.21
C GLY A 47 2.91 4.47 13.40
N ARG A 48 3.02 3.13 13.33
CA ARG A 48 2.57 2.21 14.39
C ARG A 48 3.72 1.43 15.06
N GLY A 49 4.96 1.63 14.63
CA GLY A 49 6.15 1.01 15.23
C GLY A 49 6.33 -0.48 14.91
N LEU A 50 5.70 -1.00 13.84
CA LEU A 50 5.97 -2.38 13.41
C LEU A 50 7.33 -2.49 12.74
N ASP A 51 7.96 -3.64 12.94
CA ASP A 51 9.22 -3.97 12.27
C ASP A 51 9.09 -3.84 10.75
N ARG A 52 10.06 -3.12 10.16
CA ARG A 52 10.00 -2.76 8.74
C ARG A 52 10.15 -3.98 7.84
N ASP A 53 11.00 -4.93 8.21
CA ASP A 53 11.24 -6.12 7.41
C ASP A 53 10.03 -7.04 7.43
N LEU A 54 9.35 -7.17 8.57
CA LEU A 54 8.05 -7.82 8.66
C LEU A 54 7.01 -7.15 7.75
N VAL A 55 6.88 -5.82 7.80
CA VAL A 55 5.90 -5.10 6.97
C VAL A 55 6.18 -5.29 5.48
N ASN A 56 7.45 -5.21 5.08
CA ASN A 56 7.87 -5.44 3.69
C ASN A 56 7.57 -6.87 3.24
N LEU A 57 7.89 -7.87 4.06
CA LEU A 57 7.61 -9.27 3.77
C LEU A 57 6.11 -9.51 3.53
N VAL A 58 5.25 -9.00 4.41
CA VAL A 58 3.80 -9.17 4.27
C VAL A 58 3.27 -8.42 3.04
N ASN A 59 3.80 -7.23 2.75
CA ASN A 59 3.47 -6.49 1.53
C ASN A 59 3.87 -7.27 0.27
N ASP A 60 5.07 -7.83 0.21
CA ASP A 60 5.55 -8.59 -0.96
C ASP A 60 4.68 -9.84 -1.21
N ILE A 61 4.29 -10.55 -0.14
CA ILE A 61 3.36 -11.69 -0.22
C ILE A 61 2.00 -11.23 -0.75
N ALA A 62 1.41 -10.19 -0.14
CA ALA A 62 0.10 -9.70 -0.52
C ALA A 62 0.05 -9.13 -1.94
N THR A 63 1.15 -8.54 -2.39
CA THR A 63 1.25 -7.98 -3.76
C THR A 63 1.65 -9.02 -4.79
N GLN A 64 1.96 -10.25 -4.39
CA GLN A 64 2.48 -11.30 -5.28
C GLN A 64 3.71 -10.81 -6.07
N GLY A 65 4.53 -9.96 -5.44
CA GLY A 65 5.67 -9.31 -6.08
C GLY A 65 5.32 -8.23 -7.12
N THR A 66 4.04 -7.89 -7.31
CA THR A 66 3.60 -6.82 -8.22
C THR A 66 4.03 -5.47 -7.65
N LYS A 67 4.83 -4.71 -8.41
CA LYS A 67 5.32 -3.39 -8.02
C LYS A 67 4.83 -2.33 -9.01
N PRO A 68 4.49 -1.12 -8.55
CA PRO A 68 4.23 0.01 -9.45
C PRO A 68 5.48 0.34 -10.27
N ASP A 69 5.30 0.66 -11.56
CA ASP A 69 6.37 1.20 -12.39
C ASP A 69 6.75 2.65 -12.00
N LEU A 70 5.78 3.39 -11.45
CA LEU A 70 5.94 4.76 -11.00
C LEU A 70 5.06 5.01 -9.76
N THR A 71 5.66 5.63 -8.74
CA THR A 71 4.95 6.18 -7.57
C THR A 71 5.11 7.69 -7.56
N ILE A 72 3.98 8.43 -7.52
CA ILE A 72 3.98 9.89 -7.35
C ILE A 72 3.69 10.20 -5.88
N LEU A 73 4.69 10.70 -5.16
CA LEU A 73 4.53 11.14 -3.77
C LEU A 73 4.17 12.62 -3.72
N LEU A 74 2.94 12.91 -3.28
CA LEU A 74 2.52 14.27 -2.96
C LEU A 74 3.00 14.64 -1.56
N ASN A 75 4.17 15.28 -1.49
CA ASN A 75 4.79 15.64 -0.21
C ASN A 75 4.17 16.93 0.36
N ILE A 76 3.75 16.88 1.63
CA ILE A 76 3.14 17.99 2.37
C ILE A 76 3.37 17.78 3.87
N SER A 77 3.35 18.85 4.67
CA SER A 77 3.41 18.72 6.13
C SER A 77 2.17 18.00 6.66
N ALA A 78 2.29 17.32 7.81
CA ALA A 78 1.17 16.66 8.45
C ALA A 78 0.08 17.67 8.86
N GLU A 79 0.48 18.83 9.36
CA GLU A 79 -0.40 19.92 9.77
C GLU A 79 -1.22 20.46 8.60
N GLU A 80 -0.57 20.79 7.48
CA GLU A 80 -1.25 21.27 6.27
C GLU A 80 -2.15 20.20 5.65
N GLY A 81 -1.71 18.94 5.65
CA GLY A 81 -2.51 17.83 5.16
C GLY A 81 -3.78 17.59 5.99
N ILE A 82 -3.69 17.68 7.32
CA ILE A 82 -4.83 17.57 8.23
C ILE A 82 -5.81 18.73 8.03
N ALA A 83 -5.30 19.96 7.84
CA ALA A 83 -6.13 21.15 7.63
C ALA A 83 -7.00 21.08 6.36
N ARG A 84 -6.63 20.23 5.37
CA ARG A 84 -7.39 20.02 4.12
C ARG A 84 -8.29 18.79 4.14
N LYS A 85 -8.28 18.01 5.22
CA LYS A 85 -9.02 16.74 5.33
C LYS A 85 -10.54 16.94 5.45
N TYR A 86 -10.95 18.10 5.96
CA TYR A 86 -12.33 18.51 6.22
C TYR A 86 -12.59 19.87 5.60
#